data_AF-A0AAV7YUW2-F1
#
_entry.id   AF-A0AAV7YUW2-F1
#
_cell.length_a   1.000
_cell.length_b   1.000
_cell.length_c   1.000
_cell.angle_alpha   90.00
_cell.angle_beta   90.00
_cell.angle_gamma   90.00
#
_symmetry.space_group_name_H-M   'P 1'
#
loop_
_entity.id
_entity.type
_entity.pdbx_description
1 polymer ?
#
loop_
_entity_poly.entity_id
_entity_poly.type
_entity_poly.pdbx_seq_one_letter_code
_entity_poly.pdbx_strand_id
1 'polypeptide(L)'
;MNTLISTQITHNSTDYLLVIKQSPTETLYYLDSLSDGSKHLAIIEDTNLSQENASKLASDLQKNPIHIKTIDNNIVIDYGFLNVSFVKQKNQEATSRITNSNNLNDRSQLLQRLDHLEERIKYGKELKKKVSQLKSRVNDFENTNIDCLPLSVQNYYSSEQSEKTRLFFGSTNLTDSNWKTYTNNTHLKIEIDLSKCNFASTPTIFTSLGGKNYHCSTKGTSSVYSATNNSFYAIVRRSGITTSKVKPWKWHLNWVAIGDINN
;
A
#
# COMPACT_ATOMS: atom_id res chain seq x y z
N MET A 1 -9.49 31.38 -25.08
CA MET A 1 -10.54 30.64 -25.83
C MET A 1 -11.16 29.65 -24.87
N ASN A 2 -12.49 29.54 -24.84
CA ASN A 2 -13.14 28.51 -24.03
C ASN A 2 -13.10 27.19 -24.80
N THR A 3 -12.50 26.16 -24.21
CA THR A 3 -12.47 24.82 -24.81
C THR A 3 -13.60 24.01 -24.20
N LEU A 4 -14.42 23.42 -25.06
CA LEU A 4 -15.48 22.49 -24.66
C LEU A 4 -15.03 21.08 -25.00
N ILE A 5 -14.93 20.21 -23.99
CA ILE A 5 -14.62 18.78 -24.17
C ILE A 5 -15.81 18.01 -23.62
N SER A 6 -16.34 17.05 -24.38
CA SER A 6 -17.41 16.17 -23.89
C SER A 6 -17.03 14.71 -24.07
N THR A 7 -17.35 13.87 -23.10
CA THR A 7 -17.18 12.42 -23.18
C THR A 7 -18.39 11.72 -22.57
N GLN A 8 -18.78 10.58 -23.14
CA GLN A 8 -19.86 9.75 -22.60
C GLN A 8 -19.28 8.76 -21.58
N ILE A 9 -19.95 8.62 -20.45
CA ILE A 9 -19.61 7.66 -19.39
C ILE A 9 -20.85 6.84 -19.03
N THR A 10 -20.67 5.56 -18.75
CA THR A 10 -21.76 4.66 -18.35
C THR A 10 -21.55 4.21 -16.91
N HIS A 11 -22.55 4.40 -16.04
CA HIS A 11 -22.52 3.95 -14.65
C HIS A 11 -23.86 3.32 -14.27
N ASN A 12 -23.83 2.09 -13.73
CA ASN A 12 -25.02 1.31 -13.34
C ASN A 12 -26.12 1.27 -14.42
N SER A 13 -25.72 1.06 -15.68
CA SER A 13 -26.62 1.03 -16.85
C SER A 13 -27.28 2.36 -17.23
N THR A 14 -26.86 3.47 -16.60
CA THR A 14 -27.23 4.83 -17.03
C THR A 14 -26.06 5.48 -17.76
N ASP A 15 -26.34 6.02 -18.94
CA ASP A 15 -25.37 6.81 -19.70
C ASP A 15 -25.44 8.29 -19.29
N TYR A 16 -24.28 8.89 -19.08
CA TYR A 16 -24.12 10.30 -18.78
C TYR A 16 -23.18 10.96 -19.79
N LEU A 17 -23.45 12.22 -20.11
CA LEU A 17 -22.55 13.08 -20.86
C LEU A 17 -21.79 13.97 -19.88
N LEU A 18 -20.50 13.70 -19.71
CA LEU A 18 -19.59 14.58 -18.98
C LEU A 18 -19.16 15.71 -19.92
N VAL A 19 -19.57 16.94 -19.62
CA VAL A 19 -19.16 18.14 -20.35
C VAL A 19 -18.19 18.94 -19.49
N ILE A 20 -17.02 19.23 -20.04
CA ILE A 20 -15.96 20.01 -19.42
C ILE A 20 -15.87 21.34 -20.15
N LYS A 21 -16.16 22.42 -19.44
CA LYS A 21 -16.04 23.79 -19.94
C LYS A 21 -14.84 24.46 -19.28
N GLN A 22 -13.78 24.67 -20.04
CA GLN A 22 -12.57 25.30 -19.55
C GLN A 22 -12.53 26.79 -19.91
N SER A 23 -12.25 27.61 -18.91
CA SER A 23 -11.95 29.04 -19.04
C SER A 23 -10.55 29.34 -18.48
N PRO A 24 -9.99 30.54 -18.69
CA PRO A 24 -8.67 30.89 -18.15
C PRO A 24 -8.56 30.85 -16.62
N THR A 25 -9.69 30.96 -15.91
CA THR A 25 -9.74 31.09 -14.45
C THR A 25 -10.46 29.93 -13.75
N GLU A 26 -11.16 29.08 -14.51
CA GLU A 26 -12.04 28.06 -13.95
C GLU A 26 -12.30 26.94 -14.97
N THR A 27 -12.37 25.69 -14.49
CA THR A 27 -12.86 24.55 -15.27
C THR A 27 -14.14 24.04 -14.62
N LEU A 28 -15.23 24.05 -15.38
CA LEU A 28 -16.54 23.59 -14.93
C LEU A 28 -16.83 22.22 -15.53
N TYR A 29 -17.39 21.33 -14.71
CA TYR A 29 -17.78 19.99 -15.09
C TYR A 29 -19.29 19.85 -14.94
N TYR A 30 -19.94 19.24 -15.93
CA TYR A 30 -21.38 19.01 -15.94
C TYR A 30 -21.63 17.55 -16.30
N LEU A 31 -22.59 16.92 -15.65
CA LEU A 31 -23.03 15.57 -15.97
C LEU A 31 -24.49 15.62 -16.38
N ASP A 32 -24.75 15.36 -17.66
CA ASP A 32 -26.12 15.28 -18.20
C ASP A 32 -26.52 13.82 -18.30
N SER A 33 -27.58 13.39 -17.62
CA SER A 33 -28.09 12.03 -17.78
C SER A 33 -28.78 11.91 -19.14
N LEU A 34 -28.27 11.00 -19.98
CA LEU A 34 -28.83 10.76 -21.31
C LEU A 34 -30.14 9.97 -21.26
N SER A 35 -30.41 9.30 -20.13
CA SER A 35 -31.55 8.39 -19.99
C SER A 35 -32.87 9.07 -19.62
N ASP A 36 -32.83 10.12 -18.81
CA ASP A 36 -34.01 10.81 -18.28
C ASP A 36 -33.97 12.33 -18.52
N GLY A 37 -32.91 12.83 -19.17
CA GLY A 37 -32.72 14.26 -19.47
C GLY A 37 -32.49 15.12 -18.23
N SER A 38 -32.22 14.49 -17.07
CA SER A 38 -31.92 15.21 -15.84
C SER A 38 -30.49 15.75 -15.88
N LYS A 39 -30.37 17.07 -15.63
CA LYS A 39 -29.09 17.77 -15.58
C LYS A 39 -28.58 17.79 -14.15
N HIS A 40 -27.44 17.16 -13.92
CA HIS A 40 -26.78 17.19 -12.62
C HIS A 40 -25.49 18.02 -12.71
N LEU A 41 -25.39 19.05 -11.88
CA LEU A 41 -24.17 19.83 -11.76
C LEU A 41 -23.17 19.04 -10.92
N ALA A 42 -22.11 18.54 -11.57
CA ALA A 42 -21.03 17.86 -10.89
C ALA A 42 -19.82 18.78 -10.80
N ILE A 43 -19.64 19.47 -9.68
CA ILE A 43 -18.50 20.37 -9.51
C ILE A 43 -17.25 19.52 -9.21
N ILE A 44 -16.36 19.37 -10.19
CA ILE A 44 -15.03 18.79 -9.97
C ILE A 44 -14.06 19.96 -9.76
N GLU A 45 -13.70 20.21 -8.50
CA GLU A 45 -12.82 21.32 -8.13
C GLU A 45 -11.35 20.88 -8.17
N ASP A 46 -10.71 21.07 -9.31
CA ASP A 46 -9.25 21.07 -9.39
C ASP A 46 -8.79 22.21 -10.32
N THR A 47 -8.30 23.28 -9.68
CA THR A 47 -7.96 24.55 -10.32
C THR A 47 -6.67 24.50 -11.12
N ASN A 48 -5.98 23.36 -11.22
CA ASN A 48 -4.69 23.24 -11.92
C ASN A 48 -4.55 21.97 -12.78
N LEU A 49 -5.64 21.46 -13.36
CA LEU A 49 -5.51 20.43 -14.40
C LEU A 49 -4.98 21.04 -15.70
N SER A 50 -3.73 20.72 -16.05
CA SER A 50 -3.24 20.88 -17.42
C SER A 50 -4.11 20.05 -18.38
N GLN A 51 -4.13 20.43 -19.66
CA GLN A 51 -4.91 19.74 -20.70
C GLN A 51 -4.56 18.24 -20.82
N GLU A 52 -3.30 17.88 -20.53
CA GLU A 52 -2.81 16.51 -20.45
C GLU A 52 -3.43 15.74 -19.27
N ASN A 53 -3.52 16.37 -18.10
CA ASN A 53 -4.11 15.76 -16.91
C ASN A 53 -5.63 15.57 -17.05
N ALA A 54 -6.33 16.46 -17.77
CA ALA A 54 -7.76 16.32 -18.03
C ALA A 54 -8.06 15.10 -18.93
N SER A 55 -7.22 14.87 -19.94
CA SER A 55 -7.35 13.70 -20.84
C SER A 55 -7.02 12.39 -20.12
N LYS A 56 -6.02 12.42 -19.23
CA LYS A 56 -5.68 11.28 -18.38
C LYS A 56 -6.79 10.98 -17.37
N LEU A 57 -7.34 12.01 -16.72
CA LEU A 57 -8.48 11.87 -15.81
C LEU A 57 -9.68 11.24 -16.54
N ALA A 58 -10.02 11.70 -17.75
CA ALA A 58 -11.07 11.09 -18.56
C ALA A 58 -10.81 9.60 -18.84
N SER A 59 -9.56 9.20 -19.11
CA SER A 59 -9.18 7.79 -19.29
C SER A 59 -9.26 6.98 -17.99
N ASP A 60 -8.87 7.57 -16.86
CA ASP A 60 -8.88 6.92 -15.55
C ASP A 60 -10.31 6.74 -15.01
N LEU A 61 -11.21 7.66 -15.33
CA LEU A 61 -12.64 7.58 -15.03
C LEU A 61 -13.36 6.48 -15.83
N GLN A 62 -12.88 6.14 -17.02
CA GLN A 62 -13.39 4.98 -17.78
C GLN A 62 -12.92 3.65 -17.18
N LYS A 63 -11.78 3.62 -16.49
CA LYS A 63 -11.14 2.39 -15.99
C LYS A 63 -11.53 2.03 -14.56
N ASN A 64 -11.91 3.00 -13.74
CA ASN A 64 -12.25 2.78 -12.34
C ASN A 64 -13.72 3.11 -12.06
N PRO A 65 -14.48 2.23 -11.39
CA PRO A 65 -15.85 2.53 -11.01
C PRO A 65 -15.87 3.68 -10.02
N ILE A 66 -16.38 4.83 -10.46
CA ILE A 66 -16.63 5.98 -9.61
C ILE A 66 -17.78 5.61 -8.66
N HIS A 67 -17.59 5.79 -7.35
CA HIS A 67 -18.71 5.71 -6.42
C HIS A 67 -19.48 7.04 -6.45
N ILE A 68 -20.52 7.06 -7.28
CA ILE A 68 -21.47 8.16 -7.34
C ILE A 68 -22.49 7.95 -6.22
N LYS A 69 -22.55 8.86 -5.26
CA LYS A 69 -23.58 8.85 -4.22
C LYS A 69 -24.50 10.05 -4.38
N THR A 70 -25.79 9.83 -4.32
CA THR A 70 -26.78 10.91 -4.28
C THR A 70 -27.10 11.23 -2.83
N ILE A 71 -26.94 12.48 -2.42
CA ILE A 71 -27.32 12.98 -1.08
C ILE A 71 -28.17 14.22 -1.29
N ASP A 72 -29.42 14.21 -0.83
CA ASP A 72 -30.36 15.33 -0.91
C ASP A 72 -30.46 15.96 -2.31
N ASN A 73 -30.72 15.14 -3.34
CA ASN A 73 -30.78 15.52 -4.77
C ASN A 73 -29.48 16.06 -5.38
N ASN A 74 -28.35 16.02 -4.66
CA ASN A 74 -27.04 16.36 -5.20
C ASN A 74 -26.23 15.10 -5.47
N ILE A 75 -25.58 15.06 -6.62
CA ILE A 75 -24.62 14.01 -6.96
C ILE A 75 -23.27 14.36 -6.33
N VAL A 76 -22.81 13.53 -5.40
CA VAL A 76 -21.48 13.61 -4.80
C VAL A 76 -20.61 12.55 -5.45
N ILE A 77 -19.56 13.01 -6.15
CA ILE A 77 -18.52 12.15 -6.68
C ILE A 77 -17.46 12.00 -5.59
N ASP A 78 -17.46 10.87 -4.90
CA ASP A 78 -16.56 10.58 -3.80
C ASP A 78 -15.21 10.10 -4.34
N TYR A 79 -14.31 11.04 -4.64
CA TYR A 79 -12.89 10.74 -4.72
C TYR A 79 -12.39 10.65 -3.29
N GLY A 80 -12.04 9.45 -2.82
CA GLY A 80 -11.82 9.08 -1.41
C GLY A 80 -10.72 9.80 -0.60
N PHE A 81 -10.52 11.10 -0.79
CA PHE A 81 -9.73 11.98 0.06
C PHE A 81 -10.45 13.32 0.23
N LEU A 82 -10.99 13.55 1.43
CA LEU A 82 -11.47 14.86 1.87
C LEU A 82 -10.34 15.90 1.68
N ASN A 83 -10.50 16.77 0.68
CA ASN A 83 -9.52 17.79 0.36
C ASN A 83 -9.59 18.93 1.39
N VAL A 84 -8.50 19.13 2.13
CA VAL A 84 -8.40 20.12 3.23
C VAL A 84 -8.57 21.55 2.71
N SER A 85 -8.33 21.83 1.43
CA SER A 85 -8.57 23.16 0.83
C SER A 85 -10.06 23.50 0.72
N PHE A 86 -10.91 22.53 0.35
CA PHE A 86 -12.36 22.71 0.25
C PHE A 86 -12.98 23.06 1.61
N VAL A 87 -12.56 22.36 2.67
CA VAL A 87 -13.06 22.62 4.02
C VAL A 87 -12.63 24.02 4.51
N LYS A 88 -11.43 24.48 4.14
CA LYS A 88 -10.99 25.86 4.43
C LYS A 88 -11.80 26.91 3.68
N GLN A 89 -12.11 26.68 2.40
CA GLN A 89 -12.92 27.59 1.60
C GLN A 89 -14.37 27.66 2.13
N LYS A 90 -15.01 26.52 2.42
CA LYS A 90 -16.34 26.50 3.04
C LYS A 90 -16.36 27.16 4.41
N ASN A 91 -15.27 27.05 5.17
CA ASN A 91 -15.10 27.76 6.43
C ASN A 91 -15.04 29.29 6.22
N GLN A 92 -14.29 29.77 5.21
CA GLN A 92 -14.25 31.20 4.84
C GLN A 92 -15.60 31.73 4.33
N GLU A 93 -16.32 30.94 3.52
CA GLU A 93 -17.67 31.27 3.05
C GLU A 93 -18.68 31.35 4.21
N ALA A 94 -18.63 30.39 5.15
CA ALA A 94 -19.48 30.38 6.34
C ALA A 94 -19.19 31.59 7.25
N THR A 95 -17.91 31.91 7.48
CA THR A 95 -17.48 33.08 8.26
C THR A 95 -17.97 34.40 7.63
N SER A 96 -17.94 34.49 6.30
CA SER A 96 -18.44 35.66 5.57
C SER A 96 -19.96 35.81 5.69
N ARG A 97 -20.72 34.70 5.67
CA ARG A 97 -22.18 34.71 5.86
C ARG A 97 -22.59 35.05 7.30
N ILE A 98 -21.84 34.60 8.29
CA ILE A 98 -22.05 34.93 9.72
C ILE A 98 -21.89 36.45 9.94
N THR A 99 -20.87 37.05 9.34
CA THR A 99 -20.57 38.49 9.49
C THR A 99 -21.69 39.38 8.91
N ASN A 100 -22.40 38.89 7.90
CA ASN A 100 -23.43 39.67 7.18
C ASN A 100 -24.88 39.35 7.60
N SER A 101 -25.11 38.42 8.54
CA SER A 101 -26.47 38.06 8.98
C SER A 101 -26.97 38.94 10.13
N ASN A 102 -28.13 39.58 9.93
CA ASN A 102 -28.80 40.40 10.95
C ASN A 102 -29.79 39.61 11.82
N ASN A 103 -30.02 38.33 11.51
CA ASN A 103 -30.93 37.45 12.26
C ASN A 103 -30.15 36.63 13.30
N LEU A 104 -30.47 36.83 14.59
CA LEU A 104 -29.80 36.17 15.72
C LEU A 104 -29.94 34.64 15.70
N ASN A 105 -31.07 34.10 15.22
CA ASN A 105 -31.27 32.65 15.14
C ASN A 105 -30.40 32.02 14.05
N ASP A 106 -30.28 32.67 12.89
CA ASP A 106 -29.43 32.17 11.79
C ASP A 106 -27.95 32.19 12.19
N ARG A 107 -27.53 33.20 12.97
CA ARG A 107 -26.16 33.30 13.49
C ARG A 107 -25.81 32.15 14.43
N SER A 108 -26.71 31.76 15.33
CA SER A 108 -26.49 30.65 16.26
C SER A 108 -26.32 29.31 15.54
N GLN A 109 -27.18 29.02 14.55
CA GLN A 109 -27.07 27.79 13.75
C GLN A 109 -25.78 27.74 12.92
N LEU A 110 -25.34 28.89 12.39
CA LEU A 110 -24.10 28.96 11.62
C LEU A 110 -22.86 28.75 12.51
N LEU A 111 -22.85 29.25 13.74
CA LEU A 111 -21.77 29.01 14.70
C LEU A 111 -21.68 27.53 15.09
N GLN A 112 -22.82 26.87 15.34
CA GLN A 112 -22.82 25.44 15.62
C GLN A 112 -22.27 24.61 14.45
N ARG A 113 -22.59 24.99 13.21
CA ARG A 113 -22.02 24.36 12.01
C ARG A 113 -20.51 24.61 11.88
N LEU A 114 -20.05 25.79 12.26
CA LEU A 114 -18.64 26.17 12.25
C LEU A 114 -17.83 25.28 13.21
N ASP A 115 -18.28 25.16 14.46
CA ASP A 115 -17.62 24.34 15.48
C ASP A 115 -17.49 22.88 15.00
N HIS A 116 -18.57 22.34 14.42
CA HIS A 116 -18.57 20.99 13.88
C HIS A 116 -17.58 20.81 12.70
N LEU A 117 -17.43 21.82 11.84
CA LEU A 117 -16.44 21.79 10.76
C LEU A 117 -15.01 21.83 11.31
N GLU A 118 -14.74 22.63 12.34
CA GLU A 118 -13.42 22.72 12.96
C GLU A 118 -13.01 21.38 13.59
N GLU A 119 -13.92 20.69 14.28
CA GLU A 119 -13.67 19.35 14.80
C GLU A 119 -13.34 18.35 13.68
N ARG A 120 -14.07 18.39 12.56
CA ARG A 120 -13.80 17.51 11.41
C ARG A 120 -12.43 17.80 10.78
N ILE A 121 -12.02 19.07 10.68
CA ILE A 121 -10.67 19.45 10.22
C ILE A 121 -9.61 18.87 11.16
N LYS A 122 -9.81 18.99 12.48
CA LYS A 122 -8.89 18.46 13.49
C LYS A 122 -8.73 16.94 13.35
N TYR A 123 -9.84 16.21 13.22
CA TYR A 123 -9.81 14.77 13.00
C TYR A 123 -9.10 14.38 11.70
N GLY A 124 -9.35 15.11 10.60
CA GLY A 124 -8.68 14.88 9.32
C GLY A 124 -7.16 15.03 9.39
N LYS A 125 -6.66 16.00 10.17
CA LYS A 125 -5.20 16.18 10.41
C LYS A 125 -4.59 15.00 11.15
N GLU A 126 -5.25 14.52 12.22
CA GLU A 126 -4.80 13.35 12.98
C GLU A 126 -4.80 12.07 12.12
N LEU A 127 -5.84 11.88 11.30
CA LEU A 127 -5.91 10.75 10.39
C LEU A 127 -4.75 10.77 9.38
N LYS A 128 -4.44 11.93 8.80
CA LYS A 128 -3.30 12.10 7.88
C LYS A 128 -1.97 11.71 8.56
N LYS A 129 -1.77 12.10 9.82
CA LYS A 129 -0.58 11.72 10.61
C LYS A 129 -0.49 10.20 10.81
N LYS A 130 -1.60 9.55 11.17
CA LYS A 130 -1.64 8.08 11.32
C LYS A 130 -1.35 7.35 10.01
N VAL A 131 -1.89 7.83 8.89
CA VAL A 131 -1.60 7.27 7.56
C VAL A 131 -0.12 7.43 7.21
N SER A 132 0.51 8.57 7.48
CA SER A 132 1.95 8.75 7.28
C SER A 132 2.79 7.80 8.14
N GLN A 133 2.42 7.60 9.41
CA GLN A 133 3.09 6.63 10.29
C GLN A 133 2.92 5.18 9.80
N LEU A 134 1.72 4.80 9.38
CA LEU A 134 1.46 3.48 8.81
C LEU A 134 2.27 3.24 7.54
N LYS A 135 2.36 4.23 6.64
CA LYS A 135 3.21 4.16 5.44
C LYS A 135 4.68 3.92 5.79
N SER A 136 5.21 4.62 6.80
CA SER A 136 6.57 4.36 7.28
C SER A 136 6.71 2.92 7.74
N ARG A 137 5.80 2.43 8.58
CA ARG A 137 5.85 1.06 9.11
C ARG A 137 5.73 -0.01 8.01
N VAL A 138 4.94 0.23 6.98
CA VAL A 138 4.83 -0.67 5.82
C VAL A 138 6.15 -0.69 5.05
N ASN A 139 6.76 0.46 4.79
CA ASN A 139 8.06 0.52 4.14
C ASN A 139 9.14 -0.16 5.00
N ASP A 140 9.11 0.03 6.32
CA ASP A 140 10.03 -0.65 7.23
C ASP A 140 9.84 -2.16 7.12
N PHE A 141 8.60 -2.65 7.10
CA PHE A 141 8.28 -4.08 6.98
C PHE A 141 8.69 -4.68 5.62
N GLU A 142 8.44 -3.98 4.51
CA GLU A 142 8.85 -4.41 3.17
C GLU A 142 10.39 -4.47 3.02
N ASN A 143 11.10 -3.59 3.74
CA ASN A 143 12.56 -3.55 3.73
C ASN A 143 13.19 -4.36 4.87
N THR A 144 12.41 -4.87 5.83
CA THR A 144 12.95 -5.79 6.83
C THR A 144 13.11 -7.15 6.17
N ASN A 145 14.35 -7.54 5.93
CA ASN A 145 14.69 -8.94 5.78
C ASN A 145 14.18 -9.64 7.05
N ILE A 146 13.21 -10.55 6.91
CA ILE A 146 12.62 -11.33 8.02
C ILE A 146 13.66 -12.37 8.45
N ASP A 147 14.82 -11.90 8.88
CA ASP A 147 15.89 -12.71 9.41
C ASP A 147 15.64 -12.82 10.91
N CYS A 148 15.28 -14.03 11.36
CA CYS A 148 15.11 -14.40 12.76
C CYS A 148 13.89 -13.77 13.47
N LEU A 149 12.67 -14.23 13.16
CA LEU A 149 11.53 -14.03 14.09
C LEU A 149 11.46 -15.18 15.11
N PRO A 150 11.57 -14.89 16.42
CA PRO A 150 11.39 -15.92 17.44
C PRO A 150 9.92 -16.32 17.55
N LEU A 151 9.63 -17.60 17.37
CA LEU A 151 8.37 -18.18 17.86
C LEU A 151 8.61 -18.72 19.27
N SER A 152 7.85 -18.20 20.23
CA SER A 152 7.71 -18.85 21.52
C SER A 152 6.89 -20.13 21.32
N VAL A 153 7.57 -21.27 21.24
CA VAL A 153 6.88 -22.56 21.37
C VAL A 153 6.47 -22.65 22.84
N GLN A 154 5.19 -22.44 23.15
CA GLN A 154 4.65 -22.82 24.45
C GLN A 154 4.74 -24.36 24.53
N ASN A 155 5.76 -24.86 25.21
CA ASN A 155 6.07 -26.28 25.27
C ASN A 155 4.98 -27.05 26.00
N TYR A 156 4.48 -28.10 25.34
CA TYR A 156 3.67 -29.18 25.92
C TYR A 156 4.58 -30.32 26.48
N TYR A 157 5.89 -30.10 26.59
CA TYR A 157 6.85 -31.05 27.17
C TYR A 157 7.40 -30.50 28.49
N SER A 158 7.11 -31.22 29.57
CA SER A 158 7.56 -30.97 30.93
C SER A 158 9.03 -31.37 31.13
N SER A 159 9.93 -30.39 31.19
CA SER A 159 11.14 -30.40 32.02
C SER A 159 11.90 -29.07 31.84
N GLU A 160 12.61 -28.63 32.86
CA GLU A 160 13.30 -27.33 33.00
C GLU A 160 14.30 -26.98 31.88
N GLN A 161 14.61 -27.89 30.94
CA GLN A 161 15.43 -27.62 29.75
C GLN A 161 14.69 -26.83 28.66
N SER A 162 13.36 -26.71 28.75
CA SER A 162 12.52 -26.17 27.67
C SER A 162 12.57 -24.63 27.52
N GLU A 163 13.18 -23.89 28.46
CA GLU A 163 13.15 -22.42 28.45
C GLU A 163 14.25 -21.76 27.59
N LYS A 164 15.29 -22.50 27.17
CA LYS A 164 16.44 -21.93 26.44
C LYS A 164 16.48 -22.24 24.95
N THR A 165 15.75 -23.24 24.48
CA THR A 165 15.68 -23.55 23.06
C THR A 165 14.67 -22.63 22.37
N ARG A 166 15.10 -21.91 21.34
CA ARG A 166 14.21 -21.09 20.51
C ARG A 166 14.15 -21.58 19.08
N LEU A 167 13.00 -21.35 18.47
CA LEU A 167 12.77 -21.55 17.06
C LEU A 167 12.76 -20.20 16.35
N PHE A 168 13.61 -20.09 15.34
CA PHE A 168 13.64 -18.96 14.43
C PHE A 168 13.37 -19.45 13.01
N PHE A 169 12.74 -18.62 12.22
CA PHE A 169 12.47 -18.89 10.82
C PHE A 169 12.67 -17.63 9.99
N GLY A 170 12.90 -17.81 8.71
CA GLY A 170 13.07 -16.71 7.78
C GLY A 170 12.98 -17.17 6.33
N SER A 171 12.93 -16.17 5.45
CA SER A 171 12.97 -16.36 4.00
C SER A 171 13.81 -15.25 3.38
N THR A 172 14.65 -15.60 2.42
CA THR A 172 15.36 -14.60 1.64
C THR A 172 14.40 -13.82 0.74
N ASN A 173 14.74 -12.57 0.44
CA ASN A 173 13.90 -11.68 -0.35
C ASN A 173 13.67 -12.21 -1.80
N LEU A 174 12.45 -12.01 -2.31
CA LEU A 174 12.00 -12.47 -3.63
C LEU A 174 12.52 -11.62 -4.80
N THR A 175 12.87 -10.35 -4.54
CA THR A 175 13.21 -9.33 -5.55
C THR A 175 14.65 -8.85 -5.43
N ASP A 176 15.26 -9.00 -4.26
CA ASP A 176 16.68 -8.75 -4.01
C ASP A 176 17.35 -10.02 -3.48
N SER A 177 18.09 -10.69 -4.36
CA SER A 177 18.52 -12.06 -4.11
C SER A 177 20.04 -12.10 -3.94
N ASN A 178 20.51 -12.36 -2.72
CA ASN A 178 21.95 -12.48 -2.38
C ASN A 178 22.62 -13.76 -2.94
N TRP A 179 22.03 -14.37 -3.95
CA TRP A 179 22.59 -15.55 -4.61
C TRP A 179 23.85 -15.17 -5.37
N LYS A 180 24.92 -15.91 -5.10
CA LYS A 180 26.22 -15.76 -5.76
C LYS A 180 26.52 -17.02 -6.55
N THR A 181 27.14 -16.87 -7.72
CA THR A 181 27.66 -18.03 -8.47
C THR A 181 28.74 -18.70 -7.62
N TYR A 182 28.62 -20.01 -7.40
CA TYR A 182 29.63 -20.80 -6.67
C TYR A 182 30.57 -21.52 -7.62
N THR A 183 30.03 -22.16 -8.66
CA THR A 183 30.79 -22.78 -9.75
C THR A 183 30.04 -22.56 -11.06
N ASN A 184 30.80 -22.39 -12.15
CA ASN A 184 30.30 -21.95 -13.46
C ASN A 184 29.00 -22.66 -13.88
N ASN A 185 27.94 -21.85 -14.04
CA ASN A 185 26.61 -22.17 -14.60
C ASN A 185 25.89 -23.41 -14.03
N THR A 186 26.28 -23.88 -12.85
CA THR A 186 25.75 -25.13 -12.29
C THR A 186 25.38 -25.03 -10.82
N HIS A 187 26.02 -24.14 -10.05
CA HIS A 187 25.78 -23.98 -8.62
C HIS A 187 25.63 -22.51 -8.24
N LEU A 188 24.58 -22.23 -7.47
CA LEU A 188 24.42 -20.95 -6.79
C LEU A 188 24.52 -21.18 -5.28
N LYS A 189 25.22 -20.27 -4.60
CA LYS A 189 25.35 -20.21 -3.15
C LYS A 189 24.51 -19.04 -2.63
N ILE A 190 23.84 -19.24 -1.50
CA ILE A 190 23.25 -18.16 -0.72
C ILE A 190 23.67 -18.29 0.74
N GLU A 191 24.02 -17.17 1.34
CA GLU A 191 24.44 -17.08 2.74
C GLU A 191 23.31 -16.47 3.56
N ILE A 192 23.07 -17.05 4.74
CA ILE A 192 22.02 -16.65 5.67
C ILE A 192 22.67 -16.19 6.96
N ASP A 193 22.30 -14.99 7.40
CA ASP A 193 22.74 -14.39 8.66
C ASP A 193 21.78 -14.80 9.79
N LEU A 194 22.33 -15.45 10.81
CA LEU A 194 21.65 -15.85 12.04
C LEU A 194 22.12 -15.03 13.25
N SER A 195 22.97 -14.01 13.08
CA SER A 195 23.53 -13.21 14.18
C SER A 195 22.45 -12.60 15.09
N LYS A 196 21.28 -12.26 14.52
CA LYS A 196 20.11 -11.73 15.24
C LYS A 196 19.35 -12.79 16.05
N CYS A 197 19.56 -14.07 15.78
CA CYS A 197 18.94 -15.18 16.49
C CYS A 197 19.62 -15.46 17.86
N ASN A 198 20.85 -14.96 18.07
CA ASN A 198 21.63 -15.10 19.32
C ASN A 198 21.75 -16.55 19.82
N PHE A 199 22.00 -17.50 18.92
CA PHE A 199 22.21 -18.89 19.32
C PHE A 199 23.51 -19.05 20.13
N ALA A 200 23.45 -19.83 21.21
CA ALA A 200 24.59 -20.18 22.05
C ALA A 200 25.54 -21.16 21.35
N SER A 201 25.01 -22.01 20.47
CA SER A 201 25.75 -23.00 19.69
C SER A 201 25.21 -23.07 18.26
N THR A 202 25.82 -23.91 17.41
CA THR A 202 25.30 -24.12 16.05
C THR A 202 23.89 -24.74 16.14
N PRO A 203 22.84 -24.10 15.59
CA PRO A 203 21.48 -24.62 15.67
C PRO A 203 21.27 -25.78 14.69
N THR A 204 20.21 -26.56 14.90
CA THR A 204 19.69 -27.48 13.89
C THR A 204 18.93 -26.67 12.84
N ILE A 205 19.29 -26.81 11.57
CA ILE A 205 18.77 -25.98 10.47
C ILE A 205 18.06 -26.85 9.44
N PHE A 206 16.84 -26.45 9.09
CA PHE A 206 16.05 -27.02 8.02
C PHE A 206 15.84 -25.97 6.94
N THR A 207 15.98 -26.35 5.67
CA THR A 207 15.82 -25.43 4.55
C THR A 207 14.87 -25.98 3.51
N SER A 208 14.17 -25.07 2.81
CA SER A 208 13.42 -25.38 1.60
C SER A 208 13.59 -24.27 0.57
N LEU A 209 13.44 -24.61 -0.71
CA LEU A 209 13.55 -23.65 -1.81
C LEU A 209 12.16 -23.40 -2.40
N GLY A 210 11.72 -22.15 -2.37
CA GLY A 210 10.52 -21.68 -3.05
C GLY A 210 10.83 -20.89 -4.31
N GLY A 211 9.84 -20.77 -5.20
CA GLY A 211 9.91 -19.88 -6.36
C GLY A 211 8.78 -20.09 -7.35
N LYS A 212 8.68 -19.21 -8.35
CA LYS A 212 7.66 -19.26 -9.42
C LYS A 212 7.92 -20.39 -10.42
N ASN A 213 9.19 -20.66 -10.76
CA ASN A 213 9.55 -21.63 -11.80
C ASN A 213 10.82 -22.41 -11.44
N TYR A 214 10.95 -23.64 -11.93
CA TYR A 214 12.18 -24.46 -11.94
C TYR A 214 12.81 -24.84 -10.59
N HIS A 215 12.29 -24.39 -9.44
CA HIS A 215 12.83 -24.71 -8.12
C HIS A 215 12.72 -26.22 -7.81
N CYS A 216 11.67 -26.89 -8.28
CA CYS A 216 11.50 -28.35 -8.15
C CYS A 216 12.58 -29.18 -8.87
N SER A 217 13.27 -28.60 -9.86
CA SER A 217 14.33 -29.27 -10.63
C SER A 217 15.74 -29.12 -10.02
N THR A 218 15.84 -28.47 -8.87
CA THR A 218 17.11 -28.22 -8.20
C THR A 218 17.54 -29.38 -7.30
N LYS A 219 18.83 -29.46 -7.00
CA LYS A 219 19.41 -30.35 -5.99
C LYS A 219 20.14 -29.54 -4.92
N GLY A 220 20.29 -30.08 -3.72
CA GLY A 220 21.03 -29.43 -2.63
C GLY A 220 20.23 -28.41 -1.82
N THR A 221 18.91 -28.31 -2.03
CA THR A 221 18.03 -27.37 -1.31
C THR A 221 17.99 -27.61 0.19
N SER A 222 18.22 -28.85 0.64
CA SER A 222 18.32 -29.25 2.05
C SER A 222 19.77 -29.39 2.54
N SER A 223 20.76 -28.96 1.75
CA SER A 223 22.18 -29.07 2.09
C SER A 223 22.65 -27.79 2.77
N VAL A 224 22.73 -27.85 4.10
CA VAL A 224 23.27 -26.80 4.96
C VAL A 224 24.78 -26.98 5.08
N TYR A 225 25.54 -25.92 4.81
CA TYR A 225 27.00 -25.94 4.83
C TYR A 225 27.56 -24.88 5.78
N SER A 226 28.66 -25.23 6.43
CA SER A 226 29.42 -24.36 7.35
C SER A 226 28.51 -23.61 8.33
N ALA A 227 27.53 -24.32 8.90
CA ALA A 227 26.67 -23.74 9.91
C ALA A 227 27.49 -23.38 11.16
N THR A 228 27.23 -22.19 11.66
CA THR A 228 27.71 -21.67 12.93
C THR A 228 26.51 -21.16 13.71
N ASN A 229 26.72 -20.62 14.91
CA ASN A 229 25.66 -19.94 15.64
C ASN A 229 25.20 -18.62 14.98
N ASN A 230 25.99 -18.06 14.07
CA ASN A 230 25.74 -16.74 13.46
C ASN A 230 25.42 -16.80 11.96
N SER A 231 25.67 -17.91 11.28
CA SER A 231 25.40 -18.01 9.85
C SER A 231 25.42 -19.44 9.36
N PHE A 232 24.89 -19.64 8.15
CA PHE A 232 25.14 -20.81 7.34
C PHE A 232 25.07 -20.41 5.86
N TYR A 233 25.45 -21.31 4.96
CA TYR A 233 25.09 -21.16 3.55
C TYR A 233 24.48 -22.43 2.98
N ALA A 234 23.67 -22.26 1.94
CA ALA A 234 23.13 -23.34 1.13
C ALA A 234 23.69 -23.24 -0.28
N ILE A 235 23.86 -24.40 -0.93
CA ILE A 235 24.25 -24.48 -2.35
C ILE A 235 23.15 -25.23 -3.09
N VAL A 236 22.58 -24.59 -4.10
CA VAL A 236 21.64 -25.24 -5.03
C VAL A 236 22.32 -25.52 -6.35
N ARG A 237 22.04 -26.69 -6.90
CA ARG A 237 22.57 -27.16 -8.18
C ARG A 237 21.45 -27.30 -9.20
N ARG A 238 21.65 -26.74 -10.40
CA ARG A 238 20.82 -26.98 -11.58
C ARG A 238 21.61 -26.61 -12.84
N SER A 239 21.50 -27.40 -13.90
CA SER A 239 22.17 -27.08 -15.17
C SER A 239 21.68 -25.74 -15.75
N GLY A 240 22.61 -24.90 -16.20
CA GLY A 240 22.32 -23.60 -16.80
C GLY A 240 21.69 -22.59 -15.85
N ILE A 241 21.89 -22.74 -14.53
CA ILE A 241 21.46 -21.75 -13.54
C ILE A 241 22.44 -20.59 -13.49
N THR A 242 21.90 -19.37 -13.38
CA THR A 242 22.66 -18.13 -13.22
C THR A 242 21.92 -17.23 -12.22
N THR A 243 22.63 -16.30 -11.58
CA THR A 243 22.03 -15.31 -10.66
C THR A 243 20.94 -14.48 -11.35
N SER A 244 21.12 -14.17 -12.64
CA SER A 244 20.13 -13.43 -13.45
C SER A 244 18.78 -14.15 -13.60
N LYS A 245 18.72 -15.47 -13.43
CA LYS A 245 17.48 -16.26 -13.52
C LYS A 245 16.72 -16.32 -12.19
N VAL A 246 17.41 -16.12 -11.07
CA VAL A 246 16.84 -16.25 -9.72
C VAL A 246 15.73 -15.22 -9.49
N LYS A 247 15.99 -13.95 -9.81
CA LYS A 247 15.04 -12.84 -9.61
C LYS A 247 13.72 -13.01 -10.40
N PRO A 248 13.70 -13.24 -11.73
CA PRO A 248 12.44 -13.46 -12.45
C PRO A 248 11.74 -14.76 -12.02
N TRP A 249 12.49 -15.75 -11.52
CA TRP A 249 11.91 -16.98 -10.98
C TRP A 249 11.50 -16.85 -9.51
N LYS A 250 11.74 -15.70 -8.86
CA LYS A 250 11.43 -15.44 -7.46
C LYS A 250 11.97 -16.51 -6.51
N TRP A 251 13.17 -17.02 -6.79
CA TRP A 251 13.79 -18.05 -5.96
C TRP A 251 14.17 -17.48 -4.60
N HIS A 252 13.70 -18.14 -3.55
CA HIS A 252 13.96 -17.78 -2.16
C HIS A 252 14.22 -19.05 -1.33
N LEU A 253 15.16 -18.95 -0.40
CA LEU A 253 15.42 -20.00 0.56
C LEU A 253 14.60 -19.70 1.82
N ASN A 254 13.68 -20.59 2.16
CA ASN A 254 13.05 -20.61 3.48
C ASN A 254 13.92 -21.43 4.41
N TRP A 255 13.97 -21.03 5.68
CA TRP A 255 14.73 -21.75 6.69
C TRP A 255 14.04 -21.72 8.05
N VAL A 256 14.31 -22.76 8.83
CA VAL A 256 13.97 -22.88 10.25
C VAL A 256 15.24 -23.28 10.98
N ALA A 257 15.59 -22.54 12.04
CA ALA A 257 16.72 -22.82 12.92
C ALA A 257 16.21 -23.04 14.34
N ILE A 258 16.64 -24.15 14.96
CA ILE A 258 16.25 -24.55 16.31
C ILE A 258 17.52 -24.76 17.13
N GLY A 259 17.64 -24.05 18.25
CA GLY A 259 18.81 -24.17 19.10
C GLY A 259 18.69 -23.34 20.37
N ASP A 260 19.61 -23.57 21.29
CA ASP A 260 19.69 -22.83 22.54
C ASP A 260 20.19 -21.41 22.30
N ILE A 261 19.66 -20.44 23.03
CA ILE A 261 20.07 -19.03 22.96
C ILE A 261 20.91 -18.61 24.16
N ASN A 262 21.76 -17.60 23.98
CA ASN A 262 22.41 -16.93 25.11
C ASN A 262 21.37 -16.09 25.86
N ASN A 263 21.41 -16.13 27.19
CA ASN A 263 20.61 -15.26 28.07
C ASN A 263 20.99 -13.79 27.92
#